data_AF-A0AAU3S3Y7-F1
#
_entry.id   AF-A0AAU3S3Y7-F1
#
_cell.length_a   1.000
_cell.length_b   1.000
_cell.length_c   1.000
_cell.angle_alpha   90.00
_cell.angle_beta   90.00
_cell.angle_gamma   90.00
#
_symmetry.space_group_name_H-M   'P 1'
#
loop_
_entity.id
_entity.type
_entity.pdbx_description
1 polymer ?
#
loop_
_entity_poly.entity_id
_entity_poly.type
_entity_poly.pdbx_seq_one_letter_code
_entity_poly.pdbx_strand_id
1 'polypeptide(L)' 'MRVQKHALTEWTKSSYSAVNGDCVEVKAADHSTVSVRDSKNPLDGMLDFAPQTWSAFIQDVNRTAPRGV' A
#
# COMPACT_ATOMS: atom_id res chain seq x y z
N MET A 1 -4.13 8.98 25.63
CA MET A 1 -4.34 9.32 24.20
C MET A 1 -3.57 8.31 23.35
N ARG A 2 -4.22 7.27 22.83
CA ARG A 2 -3.62 6.32 21.87
C ARG A 2 -4.38 6.48 20.56
N VAL A 3 -3.73 7.05 19.56
CA VAL A 3 -4.20 6.92 18.19
C VAL A 3 -3.83 5.50 17.78
N GLN A 4 -4.79 4.57 17.81
CA GLN A 4 -4.59 3.27 17.19
C GLN A 4 -4.60 3.47 15.69
N LYS A 5 -3.42 3.65 15.08
CA LYS A 5 -3.24 3.41 13.66
C LYS A 5 -3.47 1.92 13.47
N HIS A 6 -4.55 1.56 12.78
CA HIS A 6 -4.77 0.18 12.35
C HIS A 6 -3.55 -0.23 11.53
N ALA A 7 -2.66 -1.03 12.11
CA ALA A 7 -1.60 -1.67 11.35
C ALA A 7 -2.32 -2.65 10.40
N LEU A 8 -2.12 -2.49 9.10
CA LEU A 8 -2.54 -3.47 8.11
C LEU A 8 -1.63 -4.69 8.23
N THR A 9 -1.73 -5.42 9.34
CA THR A 9 -0.84 -6.56 9.65
C THR A 9 -1.03 -7.71 8.68
N GLU A 10 -2.19 -7.77 8.02
CA GLU A 10 -2.51 -8.68 6.94
C GLU A 10 -2.47 -7.96 5.58
N TRP A 11 -2.20 -8.72 4.52
CA TRP A 11 -2.26 -8.20 3.15
C TRP A 11 -3.65 -7.68 2.82
N THR A 12 -3.73 -6.41 2.47
CA THR A 12 -4.96 -5.74 2.09
C THR A 12 -4.91 -5.40 0.61
N LYS A 13 -5.82 -5.98 -0.16
CA LYS A 13 -5.95 -5.73 -1.59
C LYS A 13 -6.57 -4.35 -1.85
N SER A 14 -6.03 -3.63 -2.82
CA SER A 14 -6.58 -2.32 -3.23
C SER A 14 -7.98 -2.47 -3.86
N SER A 15 -8.88 -1.55 -3.54
CA SER A 15 -10.22 -1.47 -4.14
C SER A 15 -10.22 -1.19 -5.65
N TYR A 16 -9.12 -0.67 -6.17
CA TYR A 16 -8.91 -0.45 -7.61
C TYR A 16 -8.52 -1.75 -8.35
N SER A 17 -8.28 -2.84 -7.62
CA SER A 17 -7.92 -4.14 -8.19
C SER A 17 -9.17 -4.87 -8.73
N ALA A 18 -9.56 -4.56 -9.98
CA ALA A 18 -10.64 -5.26 -10.68
C ALA A 18 -10.14 -6.51 -11.43
N VAL A 19 -11.06 -7.32 -11.96
CA VAL A 19 -10.79 -8.62 -12.65
C VAL A 19 -9.76 -8.48 -13.79
N ASN A 20 -9.69 -7.31 -14.42
CA ASN A 20 -8.76 -7.01 -15.52
C ASN A 20 -7.77 -5.86 -15.21
N GLY A 21 -7.64 -5.47 -13.93
CA GLY A 21 -6.82 -4.31 -13.51
C GLY A 21 -5.49 -4.68 -12.86
N ASP A 22 -4.70 -3.66 -12.54
CA ASP A 22 -3.44 -3.76 -11.78
C ASP A 22 -3.74 -4.12 -10.33
N CYS A 23 -3.46 -5.37 -9.96
CA CYS A 23 -3.82 -5.91 -8.66
C CYS A 23 -2.67 -5.67 -7.67
N VAL A 24 -2.85 -4.78 -6.70
CA VAL A 24 -1.85 -4.48 -5.69
C VAL A 24 -2.36 -4.81 -4.29
N GLU A 25 -1.48 -5.34 -3.44
CA GLU A 25 -1.72 -5.54 -2.01
C GLU A 25 -0.68 -4.81 -1.18
N VAL A 26 -1.11 -4.30 -0.02
CA VAL A 26 -0.25 -3.61 0.94
C VAL A 26 -0.36 -4.26 2.31
N LYS A 27 0.75 -4.31 3.04
CA LYS A 27 0.82 -4.78 4.41
C LYS A 27 1.74 -3.88 5.22
N ALA A 28 1.30 -3.41 6.37
CA ALA A 28 2.19 -2.88 7.40
C ALA A 28 2.76 -4.07 8.19
N ALA A 29 3.87 -4.64 7.69
CA ALA A 29 4.46 -5.86 8.23
C ALA A 29 4.85 -5.71 9.71
N ASP A 30 5.26 -4.50 10.10
CA ASP A 30 5.54 -4.09 11.47
C ASP A 30 5.37 -2.55 11.60
N HIS A 31 5.80 -1.97 12.73
CA HIS A 31 5.69 -0.52 12.96
C HIS A 31 6.70 0.32 12.14
N SER A 32 7.63 -0.33 11.43
CA SER A 32 8.75 0.23 10.70
C SER A 32 8.79 -0.12 9.21
N THR A 33 7.86 -0.95 8.73
CA THR A 33 7.90 -1.47 7.35
C THR A 33 6.51 -1.53 6.74
N VAL A 34 6.37 -0.95 5.55
CA VAL A 34 5.22 -1.11 4.66
C VAL A 34 5.68 -1.91 3.45
N SER A 35 5.09 -3.07 3.25
CA SER A 35 5.35 -3.96 2.11
C SER A 35 4.26 -3.81 1.07
N VAL A 36 4.64 -3.75 -0.21
CA VAL A 36 3.72 -3.68 -1.36
C VAL A 36 4.08 -4.79 -2.34
N ARG A 37 3.09 -5.51 -2.86
CA ARG A 37 3.30 -6.56 -3.86
C ARG A 37 2.20 -6.60 -4.91
N ASP A 38 2.50 -7.28 -6.01
CA ASP A 38 1.52 -7.64 -7.02
C ASP A 38 0.67 -8.83 -6.52
N SER A 39 -0.66 -8.69 -6.55
CA SER A 39 -1.55 -9.76 -6.06
C SER A 39 -1.56 -10.98 -6.98
N LYS A 40 -1.20 -10.83 -8.25
CA LYS A 40 -1.21 -11.94 -9.22
C LYS A 40 0.02 -12.82 -9.06
N ASN A 41 1.14 -12.24 -8.63
CA ASN A 41 2.42 -12.91 -8.46
C ASN A 41 2.97 -12.71 -7.03
N PRO A 42 2.27 -13.21 -5.98
CA PRO A 42 2.62 -12.94 -4.59
C PRO A 42 3.96 -13.55 -4.14
N LEU A 43 4.54 -14.45 -4.95
CA LEU A 43 5.82 -15.13 -4.70
C LEU A 43 7.00 -14.50 -5.43
N ASP A 44 6.76 -13.60 -6.39
CA ASP A 44 7.82 -12.97 -7.20
C ASP A 44 8.56 -11.85 -6.46
N GLY A 45 8.07 -11.50 -5.27
CA GLY A 45 8.70 -10.55 -4.37
C GLY A 45 7.76 -9.44 -3.89
N MET A 46 8.31 -8.55 -3.09
CA MET A 46 7.62 -7.38 -2.56
C MET A 46 8.60 -6.22 -2.41
N LEU A 47 8.08 -5.00 -2.43
CA LEU A 47 8.83 -3.78 -2.17
C LEU A 47 8.57 -3.33 -0.73
N ASP A 48 9.63 -3.11 0.04
CA ASP A 48 9.56 -2.66 1.42
C ASP A 48 9.95 -1.19 1.56
N PHE A 49 9.14 -0.44 2.30
CA PHE A 49 9.32 0.99 2.54
C PHE A 49 9.30 1.30 4.03
N ALA A 50 10.12 2.27 4.44
CA ALA A 50 9.91 2.93 5.73
C ALA A 50 8.57 3.69 5.73
N PRO A 51 7.84 3.80 6.85
CA PRO A 51 6.48 4.34 6.87
C PRO A 51 6.42 5.82 6.47
N GLN A 52 7.50 6.56 6.74
CA GLN A 52 7.65 7.97 6.38
C GLN A 52 7.80 8.13 4.87
N THR A 53 8.63 7.29 4.24
CA THR A 53 8.80 7.25 2.77
C THR A 53 7.50 6.88 2.09
N TRP A 54 6.80 5.85 2.59
CA TRP A 54 5.49 5.46 2.06
C TRP A 54 4.47 6.60 2.14
N SER A 55 4.43 7.31 3.28
CA SER A 55 3.53 8.45 3.46
C SER A 55 3.85 9.59 2.48
N ALA A 56 5.13 9.90 2.28
CA ALA A 56 5.56 10.93 1.33
C ALA A 56 5.22 10.55 -0.12
N PHE A 57 5.42 9.29 -0.50
CA PHE A 57 5.05 8.76 -1.82
C PHE A 57 3.55 8.95 -2.10
N ILE A 58 2.68 8.54 -1.17
CA ILE A 58 1.22 8.69 -1.33
C ILE A 58 0.80 10.17 -1.42
N GLN A 59 1.44 11.05 -0.65
CA GLN A 59 1.19 12.49 -0.73
C GLN A 59 1.55 13.06 -2.11
N ASP A 60 2.68 12.62 -2.68
CA ASP A 60 3.12 13.05 -4.00
C ASP A 60 2.21 12.55 -5.13
N VAL A 61 1.81 11.27 -5.08
CA VAL A 61 0.86 10.68 -6.04
C VAL A 61 -0.49 11.39 -5.98
N ASN A 62 -1.03 11.68 -4.79
CA ASN A 62 -2.30 12.39 -4.65
C ASN A 62 -2.24 13.85 -5.12
N ARG A 63 -1.05 14.46 -5.12
CA ARG A 63 -0.86 15.80 -5.67
C ARG A 63 -0.87 15.79 -7.20
N THR A 64 -0.35 14.73 -7.81
CA THR A 64 -0.20 14.60 -9.26
C THR A 64 -1.39 13.93 -9.94
N ALA A 65 -2.17 13.12 -9.21
CA ALA A 65 -3.42 12.54 -9.72
C ALA A 65 -4.49 13.63 -9.96
N PRO A 66 -5.19 13.64 -11.12
CA PRO A 66 -6.33 14.51 -11.32
C PRO A 66 -7.37 14.22 -10.24
N ARG A 67 -7.81 15.24 -9.49
CA ARG A 67 -8.89 15.06 -8.51
C ARG A 67 -10.20 14.81 -9.26
N GLY A 68 -10.57 13.54 -9.41
CA GLY A 68 -11.85 13.14 -9.98
C GLY A 68 -11.69 12.19 -11.15
N VAL A 69 -11.71 10.89 -10.85
CA VAL A 69 -12.29 9.84 -11.70
C VAL A 69 -13.20 8.99 -10.83
#